data_AF-A0A7M2JDB7-F1
#
_entry.id   AF-A0A7M2JDB7-F1
#
_cell.length_a   1.000
_cell.length_b   1.000
_cell.length_c   1.000
_cell.angle_alpha   90.00
_cell.angle_beta   90.00
_cell.angle_gamma   90.00
#
_symmetry.space_group_name_H-M   'P 1'
#
loop_
_entity.id
_entity.type
_entity.pdbx_description
1 polymer ?
#
loop_
_entity_poly.entity_id
_entity_poly.type
_entity_poly.pdbx_seq_one_letter_code
_entity_poly.pdbx_strand_id
1 'polypeptide(L)' 'MPNKSYTVLSGSFRGPDDKLTGAGGVIELPDDVAQRFRHQLEIVAVEPASGLSNAGEGARKPVKVSPDA' A
#
# COMPACT_ATOMS: atom_id res chain seq x y z
N MET A 1 -12.32 4.63 20.32
CA MET A 1 -10.86 4.51 20.15
C MET A 1 -10.47 5.43 19.01
N PRO A 2 -9.43 6.26 19.14
CA PRO A 2 -8.97 7.12 18.05
C PRO A 2 -8.37 6.27 16.92
N ASN A 3 -8.61 6.66 15.67
CA ASN A 3 -7.95 6.04 14.51
C ASN A 3 -6.47 6.43 14.50
N LYS A 4 -5.63 5.58 13.91
CA LYS A 4 -4.22 5.87 13.65
C LYS A 4 -3.93 5.73 12.16
N SER A 5 -2.88 6.40 11.72
CA SER A 5 -2.39 6.31 10.33
C SER A 5 -1.51 5.07 10.15
N TYR A 6 -1.82 4.30 9.12
CA TYR A 6 -1.09 3.11 8.70
C TYR A 6 -0.70 3.24 7.23
N THR A 7 0.48 2.75 6.87
CA THR A 7 0.88 2.58 5.47
C THR A 7 0.35 1.25 4.98
N VAL A 8 -0.35 1.26 3.85
CA VAL A 8 -0.75 0.03 3.17
C VAL A 8 0.48 -0.58 2.52
N LEU A 9 0.87 -1.77 2.94
CA LEU A 9 1.97 -2.52 2.32
C LEU A 9 1.49 -3.32 1.11
N SER A 10 0.27 -3.88 1.19
CA SER A 10 -0.27 -4.76 0.15
C SER A 10 -1.80 -4.69 0.10
N GLY A 11 -2.36 -4.77 -1.11
CA GLY A 11 -3.80 -4.68 -1.35
C GLY A 11 -4.32 -3.25 -1.40
N SER A 12 -5.64 -3.12 -1.31
CA SER A 12 -6.36 -1.84 -1.34
C SER A 12 -7.32 -1.78 -0.17
N PHE A 13 -7.20 -0.75 0.65
CA PHE A 13 -8.06 -0.53 1.81
C PHE A 13 -8.96 0.68 1.59
N ARG A 14 -10.19 0.61 2.10
CA ARG A 14 -11.13 1.73 2.01
C ARG A 14 -11.03 2.58 3.28
N GLY A 15 -10.62 3.83 3.10
CA GLY A 15 -10.53 4.81 4.16
C GLY A 15 -11.91 5.35 4.60
N PRO A 16 -11.92 6.17 5.65
CA PRO A 16 -13.15 6.80 6.16
C PRO A 16 -13.80 7.74 5.14
N ASP A 17 -13.03 8.34 4.23
CA ASP A 17 -13.51 9.17 3.12
C ASP A 17 -14.12 8.37 1.96
N ASP A 18 -14.43 7.09 2.16
CA ASP A 18 -14.88 6.15 1.13
C ASP A 18 -13.84 5.87 0.02
N LYS A 19 -12.67 6.51 0.11
CA LYS A 19 -11.57 6.39 -0.85
C LYS A 19 -10.79 5.10 -0.67
N LEU A 20 -10.44 4.47 -1.79
CA LEU A 20 -9.54 3.32 -1.82
C LEU A 20 -8.08 3.79 -1.82
N THR A 21 -7.35 3.42 -0.77
CA THR A 21 -5.91 3.61 -0.62
C THR A 21 -5.22 2.29 -0.96
N GLY A 22 -4.42 2.29 -2.03
CA GLY A 22 -3.60 1.14 -2.43
C GLY A 22 -2.27 1.06 -1.70
N ALA A 23 -1.48 0.03 -2.01
CA ALA A 23 -0.12 -0.16 -1.50
C ALA A 23 0.76 1.09 -1.69
N GLY A 24 1.50 1.46 -0.64
CA GLY A 24 2.28 2.69 -0.51
C GLY A 24 1.49 3.91 -0.03
N GLY A 25 0.15 3.82 0.05
CA GLY A 25 -0.69 4.90 0.55
C GLY A 25 -0.90 4.86 2.06
N VAL A 26 -1.25 6.00 2.66
CA VAL A 26 -1.55 6.13 4.08
C VAL A 26 -3.07 6.07 4.30
N ILE A 27 -3.51 5.28 5.27
CA ILE A 27 -4.92 5.11 5.65
C ILE A 27 -5.11 5.25 7.15
N GLU A 28 -6.19 5.88 7.58
CA GLU A 28 -6.58 5.97 8.98
C GLU A 28 -7.50 4.80 9.36
N LEU A 29 -7.05 3.95 10.28
CA LEU A 29 -7.81 2.79 10.75
C LEU A 29 -7.75 2.65 12.27
N PRO A 30 -8.71 1.96 12.90
CA PRO A 30 -8.60 1.55 14.29
C PRO A 30 -7.49 0.50 14.48
N ASP A 31 -6.81 0.50 15.63
CA ASP A 31 -5.76 -0.49 15.96
C ASP A 31 -6.24 -1.95 15.85
N ASP A 32 -7.48 -2.25 16.25
CA ASP A 32 -8.05 -3.61 16.16
C ASP A 32 -8.08 -4.12 14.71
N VAL A 33 -8.47 -3.24 13.78
CA VAL A 33 -8.47 -3.54 12.34
C VAL A 33 -7.03 -3.69 11.86
N ALA A 34 -6.17 -2.72 12.17
CA ALA A 34 -4.78 -2.77 11.73
C ALA A 34 -4.02 -4.01 12.23
N GLN A 35 -4.30 -4.47 13.45
CA GLN A 35 -3.70 -5.67 14.04
C GLN A 35 -4.04 -6.93 13.23
N ARG A 36 -5.28 -7.03 12.72
CA ARG A 36 -5.71 -8.14 11.84
C ARG A 36 -5.01 -8.11 10.50
N PHE A 37 -4.62 -6.92 10.05
CA PHE A 37 -3.91 -6.69 8.79
C PHE A 37 -2.43 -6.35 9.00
N ARG A 38 -1.81 -6.71 10.12
CA ARG A 38 -0.38 -6.42 10.41
C ARG A 38 0.63 -6.92 9.36
N HIS A 39 0.20 -7.84 8.48
CA HIS A 39 0.99 -8.36 7.36
C HIS A 39 0.77 -7.56 6.06
N GLN A 40 -0.24 -6.70 6.03
CA GLN A 40 -0.67 -5.88 4.89
C GLN A 40 -0.65 -4.36 5.22
N LEU A 41 -0.56 -3.99 6.50
CA LEU A 41 -0.53 -2.63 7.03
C LEU A 41 0.63 -2.48 8.00
N GLU A 42 1.35 -1.38 7.89
CA GLU A 42 2.43 -0.99 8.80
C GLU A 42 2.04 0.28 9.54
N ILE A 43 2.30 0.33 10.86
CA ILE A 43 2.11 1.56 11.63
C ILE A 43 3.06 2.61 11.06
N VAL A 44 2.57 3.82 10.77
CA VAL A 44 3.42 4.96 10.40
C VAL A 44 4.20 5.41 11.66
N ALA A 45 5.12 4.59 12.14
CA ALA A 45 6.21 4.98 13.01
C ALA A 45 7.31 5.48 12.07
N VAL A 46 7.78 6.71 12.28
CA VAL A 46 8.81 7.34 11.47
C VAL A 46 10.16 6.64 11.67
N GLU A 47 10.34 5.46 11.06
CA GLU A 47 11.64 4.85 10.79
C GLU A 47 11.62 4.29 9.36
N PRO A 48 12.54 4.74 8.47
CA PRO A 48 12.42 4.48 7.05
C PRO A 48 12.99 3.10 6.69
N ALA A 49 12.28 2.42 5.80
CA ALA A 49 12.77 1.32 4.97
C ALA A 49 13.06 -0.02 5.66
N SER A 50 12.07 -0.91 5.63
CA SER A 50 12.36 -2.32 5.32
C SER A 50 11.24 -2.94 4.51
N GLY A 51 11.44 -2.86 3.19
CA GLY A 51 11.16 -3.94 2.25
C GLY A 51 9.76 -4.52 2.25
N LEU A 52 8.96 -4.11 1.25
CA LEU A 52 8.37 -5.04 0.29
C LEU A 52 7.70 -4.23 -0.82
N SER A 53 8.50 -3.75 -1.75
CA SER A 53 8.05 -3.60 -3.13
C SER A 53 7.62 -4.98 -3.61
N ASN A 54 6.31 -5.21 -3.72
CA ASN A 54 5.62 -5.99 -4.77
C ASN A 54 4.28 -6.48 -4.22
N ALA A 55 3.18 -5.86 -4.67
CA ALA A 55 2.17 -6.54 -5.48
C ALA A 55 0.92 -5.68 -5.62
N GLY A 56 0.59 -5.33 -6.86
CA GLY A 56 -0.73 -4.90 -7.27
C GLY A 56 -0.72 -3.61 -8.06
N GLU A 57 -0.36 -3.66 -9.34
CA GLU A 57 -1.30 -3.46 -10.46
C GLU A 57 -0.52 -3.29 -11.78
N GLY A 58 -1.02 -3.85 -12.89
CA GLY A 58 -0.63 -3.41 -14.23
C GLY A 58 0.33 -4.32 -15.00
N ALA A 59 -0.17 -5.49 -15.41
CA ALA A 59 0.37 -6.18 -16.57
C ALA A 59 0.29 -5.29 -17.83
N ARG A 60 1.37 -4.58 -18.17
CA ARG A 60 1.59 -4.08 -19.54
C ARG A 60 3.07 -4.21 -19.87
N LYS A 61 3.39 -5.30 -20.57
CA LYS A 61 4.71 -5.50 -21.18
C LYS A 61 4.78 -4.58 -22.41
N PRO A 62 5.68 -3.59 -22.52
CA PRO A 62 5.99 -3.02 -23.82
C PRO A 62 7.09 -3.87 -24.45
N VAL A 63 6.76 -4.55 -25.54
CA VAL A 63 7.75 -5.17 -26.43
C VAL A 63 8.61 -4.05 -27.03
N LYS A 64 9.93 -4.16 -26.89
CA LYS A 64 10.90 -3.23 -27.50
C LYS A 64 11.08 -3.62 -28.97
N VAL A 65 10.44 -2.89 -29.88
CA VAL A 65 10.85 -2.83 -31.29
C VAL A 65 11.93 -1.76 -31.40
N SER A 66 13.14 -2.13 -31.82
CA SER A 66 14.20 -1.19 -32.20
C SER A 66 14.18 -1.00 -33.72
N PRO A 67 14.21 0.23 -34.27
CA PRO A 67 14.71 0.46 -35.62
C PRO A 67 16.24 0.64 -35.57
N ASP A 68 16.96 -0.09 -36.42
CA ASP A 68 18.41 0.04 -36.63
C ASP A 68 18.67 0.64 -38.02
N ALA A 69 19.61 1.59 -38.05
CA ALA A 69 20.28 2.24 -39.19
C ALA A 69 19.49 3.23 -40.07
#